data_AF-A0A1I5SGT7-F1
#
_entry.id   AF-A0A1I5SGT7-F1
#
_cell.length_a   1.000
_cell.length_b   1.000
_cell.length_c   1.000
_cell.angle_alpha   90.00
_cell.angle_beta   90.00
_cell.angle_gamma   90.00
#
_symmetry.space_group_name_H-M   'P 1'
#
loop_
_entity.id
_entity.type
_entity.pdbx_description
1 polymer ?
#
loop_
_entity_poly.entity_id
_entity_poly.type
_entity_poly.pdbx_seq_one_letter_code
_entity_poly.pdbx_strand_id
1 'polypeptide(L)'
;MSGNLQQRRIALLGVLASPAILMTAIWLGVLLAVAFGPIDYPGQPSAAVLSLVAIGLMIFLLFYQGGKLVFDRWFVNQNALSQISAQTLNSVTSAVSLLGIVGIALVVIDRTLLSGVSNGNYAELLRCAPGLVDTVAIKRTPLLYGGYVMFSFGFVSVVLFLLRGEEIRGWAAALAQISIVCPVAYALLYSGRMPILFVLVLVAMAMLVRLTQGRTLLPRGHYLLLKTAIAVALFAVYSSAIWFTRQSFCIQMSPLITELQQEKVRRDTVAAAQEPAAPKETPRSEAGELISAAELNKRVAQVQALPPPESRPSSTGAILAMMLEAWNVKPRGYVASVIESGRVSAHEAMIGLSTYFYLTHGVRTIDIVWKSRDKFTPQWGVYEVGVLSPLLRVFVPASDQVAVMEAELRAALIYGFFPSAWAAAFIDFGFIGAVIYVSIWGAVAGWSAAGSRYSGRMTPRLLLVFVLASILLSPVQGPLGMANSALVLISMLATGLMLDLPKLQARPE
;
A
#
# COMPACT_ATOMS: atom_id res chain seq x y z
N MET A 1 -20.54 -17.58 36.37
CA MET A 1 -20.99 -16.38 35.61
C MET A 1 -20.08 -15.99 34.42
N SER A 2 -19.07 -16.77 34.01
CA SER A 2 -18.10 -16.37 32.97
C SER A 2 -18.44 -16.75 31.51
N GLY A 3 -19.28 -17.76 31.26
CA GLY A 3 -19.53 -18.28 29.91
C GLY A 3 -20.32 -17.33 28.98
N ASN A 4 -21.39 -16.71 29.49
CA ASN A 4 -22.25 -15.83 28.68
C ASN A 4 -21.53 -14.57 28.16
N LEU A 5 -20.61 -14.00 28.95
CA LEU A 5 -19.83 -12.83 28.52
C LEU A 5 -18.83 -13.18 27.42
N GLN A 6 -18.21 -14.36 27.50
CA GLN A 6 -17.28 -14.83 26.47
C GLN A 6 -18.01 -15.11 25.16
N GLN A 7 -19.18 -15.75 25.21
CA GLN A 7 -19.99 -16.04 24.02
C GLN A 7 -20.51 -14.77 23.34
N ARG A 8 -20.93 -13.75 24.12
CA ARG A 8 -21.32 -12.43 23.58
C ARG A 8 -20.15 -11.70 22.92
N ARG A 9 -18.96 -11.72 23.53
CA ARG A 9 -17.75 -11.11 22.93
C ARG A 9 -17.38 -11.77 21.60
N ILE A 10 -17.45 -13.10 21.53
CA ILE A 10 -17.17 -13.85 20.29
C ILE A 10 -18.18 -13.50 19.20
N ALA A 11 -19.47 -13.37 19.54
CA ALA A 11 -20.50 -12.97 18.58
C ALA A 11 -20.23 -11.56 18.01
N LEU A 12 -19.89 -10.58 18.87
CA LEU A 12 -19.60 -9.22 18.45
C LEU A 12 -18.33 -9.13 17.58
N LEU A 13 -17.28 -9.88 17.94
CA LEU A 13 -16.07 -10.00 17.10
C LEU A 13 -16.37 -10.69 15.76
N GLY A 14 -17.27 -11.67 15.75
CA GLY A 14 -17.76 -12.33 14.53
C GLY A 14 -18.49 -11.38 13.57
N VAL A 15 -19.20 -10.40 14.11
CA VAL A 15 -19.85 -9.31 13.36
C VAL A 15 -18.79 -8.38 12.78
N LEU A 16 -17.81 -7.93 13.57
CA LEU A 16 -16.72 -7.05 13.11
C LEU A 16 -15.81 -7.70 12.05
N ALA A 17 -15.67 -9.02 12.09
CA ALA A 17 -14.91 -9.77 11.11
C ALA A 17 -15.70 -10.08 9.81
N SER A 18 -16.95 -9.64 9.69
CA SER A 18 -17.67 -9.71 8.42
C SER A 18 -17.13 -8.64 7.47
N PRO A 19 -16.57 -9.03 6.30
CA PRO A 19 -16.10 -8.07 5.31
C PRO A 19 -17.18 -7.05 4.90
N ALA A 20 -18.43 -7.49 4.79
CA ALA A 20 -19.57 -6.62 4.47
C ALA A 20 -19.78 -5.50 5.49
N ILE A 21 -19.80 -5.86 6.78
CA ILE A 21 -19.99 -4.90 7.88
C ILE A 21 -18.78 -3.99 7.99
N LEU A 22 -17.56 -4.54 7.92
CA LEU A 22 -16.33 -3.76 8.00
C LEU A 22 -16.22 -2.75 6.86
N MET A 23 -16.51 -3.16 5.61
CA MET A 23 -16.49 -2.27 4.45
C MET A 23 -17.47 -1.11 4.62
N THR A 24 -18.70 -1.42 5.03
CA THR A 24 -19.74 -0.41 5.25
C THR A 24 -19.34 0.54 6.39
N ALA A 25 -18.85 0.02 7.51
CA ALA A 25 -18.46 0.82 8.67
C ALA A 25 -17.27 1.74 8.38
N ILE A 26 -16.25 1.23 7.68
CA ILE A 26 -15.06 2.03 7.32
C ILE A 26 -15.44 3.15 6.36
N TRP A 27 -16.18 2.87 5.29
CA TRP A 27 -16.57 3.91 4.33
C TRP A 27 -17.54 4.92 4.92
N LEU A 28 -18.50 4.48 5.74
CA LEU A 28 -19.37 5.40 6.48
C LEU A 28 -18.55 6.29 7.42
N GLY A 29 -17.63 5.70 8.19
CA GLY A 29 -16.75 6.44 9.09
C GLY A 29 -15.89 7.47 8.37
N VAL A 30 -15.33 7.12 7.21
CA VAL A 30 -14.53 8.03 6.37
C VAL A 30 -15.39 9.16 5.80
N LEU A 31 -16.60 8.87 5.32
CA LEU A 31 -17.52 9.91 4.82
C LEU A 31 -17.93 10.86 5.94
N LEU A 32 -18.26 10.34 7.13
CA LEU A 32 -18.55 11.16 8.32
C LEU A 32 -17.34 11.99 8.74
N ALA A 33 -16.14 11.41 8.70
CA ALA A 33 -14.91 12.13 8.95
C ALA A 33 -14.79 13.29 7.95
N VAL A 34 -14.83 13.06 6.64
CA VAL A 34 -14.76 14.14 5.64
C VAL A 34 -15.83 15.23 5.87
N ALA A 35 -17.05 14.83 6.23
CA ALA A 35 -18.15 15.76 6.48
C ALA A 35 -17.95 16.65 7.72
N PHE A 36 -17.42 16.10 8.83
CA PHE A 36 -17.36 16.79 10.13
C PHE A 36 -15.95 17.10 10.64
N GLY A 37 -14.93 16.58 9.98
CA GLY A 37 -13.57 16.62 10.48
C GLY A 37 -12.82 17.93 10.22
N PRO A 38 -11.58 18.03 10.74
CA PRO A 38 -10.82 19.27 10.86
C PRO A 38 -10.38 19.91 9.54
N ILE A 39 -10.48 19.20 8.42
CA ILE A 39 -10.04 19.67 7.11
C ILE A 39 -11.24 20.09 6.27
N ASP A 40 -11.12 21.24 5.64
CA ASP A 40 -11.98 21.71 4.58
C ASP A 40 -11.38 21.31 3.23
N TYR A 41 -12.07 20.41 2.54
CA TYR A 41 -11.71 19.98 1.20
C TYR A 41 -12.37 20.93 0.19
N PRO A 42 -11.61 21.53 -0.74
CA PRO A 42 -12.20 22.39 -1.76
C PRO A 42 -13.15 21.55 -2.63
N GLY A 43 -14.45 21.79 -2.45
CA GLY A 43 -15.50 20.91 -2.95
C GLY A 43 -15.75 19.76 -1.97
N GLN A 44 -16.86 19.83 -1.24
CA GLN A 44 -17.44 18.65 -0.60
C GLN A 44 -17.60 17.53 -1.63
N PRO A 45 -17.52 16.24 -1.24
CA PRO A 45 -17.71 15.14 -2.17
C PRO A 45 -19.00 15.36 -2.96
N SER A 46 -18.88 15.40 -4.29
CA SER A 46 -20.05 15.66 -5.14
C SER A 46 -21.11 14.57 -4.94
N ALA A 47 -22.37 14.91 -5.20
CA ALA A 47 -23.47 13.93 -5.16
C ALA A 47 -23.18 12.71 -6.06
N ALA A 48 -22.45 12.91 -7.17
CA ALA A 48 -22.00 11.85 -8.04
C ALA A 48 -21.03 10.87 -7.34
N VAL A 49 -20.05 11.37 -6.59
CA VAL A 49 -19.11 10.54 -5.82
C VAL A 49 -19.81 9.79 -4.71
N LEU A 50 -20.71 10.44 -3.98
CA LEU A 50 -21.51 9.78 -2.94
C LEU A 50 -22.35 8.65 -3.54
N SER A 51 -22.96 8.90 -4.71
CA SER A 51 -23.73 7.88 -5.44
C SER A 51 -22.84 6.74 -5.91
N LEU A 52 -21.64 7.04 -6.43
CA LEU A 52 -20.67 6.03 -6.89
C LEU A 52 -20.19 5.14 -5.74
N VAL A 53 -19.84 5.72 -4.59
CA VAL A 53 -19.46 4.97 -3.40
C VAL A 53 -20.63 4.12 -2.89
N ALA A 54 -21.84 4.69 -2.83
CA ALA A 54 -23.04 3.95 -2.41
C ALA A 54 -23.34 2.76 -3.34
N ILE A 55 -23.31 2.96 -4.66
CA ILE A 55 -23.50 1.90 -5.65
C ILE A 55 -22.39 0.85 -5.52
N GLY A 56 -21.13 1.26 -5.38
CA GLY A 56 -20.00 0.36 -5.16
C GLY A 56 -20.16 -0.51 -3.91
N LEU A 57 -20.61 0.08 -2.80
CA LEU A 57 -20.94 -0.66 -1.58
C LEU A 57 -22.09 -1.65 -1.81
N MET A 58 -23.16 -1.25 -2.50
CA MET A 58 -24.28 -2.14 -2.79
C MET A 58 -23.87 -3.32 -3.67
N ILE A 59 -23.06 -3.10 -4.70
CA ILE A 59 -22.49 -4.16 -5.55
C ILE A 59 -21.61 -5.09 -4.71
N PHE A 60 -20.70 -4.53 -3.91
CA PHE A 60 -19.83 -5.33 -3.03
C PHE A 60 -20.65 -6.23 -2.10
N LEU A 61 -21.71 -5.70 -1.47
CA LEU A 61 -22.58 -6.44 -0.57
C LEU A 61 -23.37 -7.54 -1.29
N LEU A 62 -23.90 -7.24 -2.49
CA LEU A 62 -24.62 -8.22 -3.31
C LEU A 62 -23.71 -9.41 -3.67
N PHE A 63 -22.52 -9.11 -4.20
CA PHE A 63 -21.57 -10.15 -4.59
C PHE A 63 -20.93 -10.86 -3.39
N TYR A 64 -20.82 -10.19 -2.24
CA TYR A 64 -20.47 -10.84 -0.97
C TYR A 64 -21.46 -11.95 -0.60
N GLN A 65 -22.76 -11.70 -0.73
CA GLN A 65 -23.76 -12.76 -0.54
C GLN A 65 -23.63 -13.85 -1.60
N GLY A 66 -23.41 -13.48 -2.86
CA GLY A 66 -23.17 -14.42 -3.96
C GLY A 66 -21.99 -15.36 -3.69
N GLY A 67 -20.83 -14.81 -3.32
CA GLY A 67 -19.62 -15.59 -3.02
C GLY A 67 -19.80 -16.53 -1.81
N LYS A 68 -20.53 -16.08 -0.78
CA LYS A 68 -20.91 -16.93 0.35
C LYS A 68 -21.79 -18.10 -0.10
N LEU A 69 -22.84 -17.84 -0.88
CA LEU A 69 -23.74 -18.87 -1.40
C LEU A 69 -23.00 -19.89 -2.29
N VAL A 70 -22.08 -19.41 -3.14
CA VAL A 70 -21.23 -20.27 -3.98
C VAL A 70 -20.36 -21.19 -3.13
N PHE A 71 -19.72 -20.65 -2.09
CA PHE A 71 -18.95 -21.45 -1.15
C PHE A 71 -19.82 -22.51 -0.48
N ASP A 72 -20.95 -22.09 0.09
CA ASP A 72 -21.85 -22.97 0.84
C ASP A 72 -22.34 -24.13 -0.06
N ARG A 73 -22.76 -23.85 -1.31
CA ARG A 73 -23.23 -24.89 -2.24
C ARG A 73 -22.14 -25.88 -2.66
N TRP A 74 -20.91 -25.42 -2.87
CA TRP A 74 -19.84 -26.28 -3.39
C TRP A 74 -19.06 -27.04 -2.31
N PHE A 75 -18.99 -26.50 -1.09
CA PHE A 75 -18.08 -27.03 -0.06
C PHE A 75 -18.76 -27.53 1.21
N VAL A 76 -20.06 -27.24 1.47
CA VAL A 76 -20.76 -27.76 2.65
C VAL A 76 -20.81 -29.29 2.66
N ASN A 77 -20.83 -29.93 1.50
CA ASN A 77 -20.84 -31.40 1.41
C ASN A 77 -19.46 -32.04 1.60
N GLN A 78 -18.38 -31.26 1.72
CA GLN A 78 -17.00 -31.76 1.84
C GLN A 78 -16.47 -31.75 3.29
N ASN A 79 -17.36 -31.77 4.27
CA ASN A 79 -17.07 -31.57 5.71
C ASN A 79 -16.12 -32.58 6.37
N ALA A 80 -15.67 -33.63 5.66
CA ALA A 80 -14.75 -34.65 6.18
C ALA A 80 -13.29 -34.48 5.73
N LEU A 81 -12.87 -33.28 5.31
CA LEU A 81 -11.49 -33.08 4.84
C LEU A 81 -10.49 -33.18 6.01
N SER A 82 -9.51 -34.08 5.82
CA SER A 82 -8.39 -34.31 6.74
C SER A 82 -7.67 -33.01 7.12
N GLN A 83 -7.15 -32.95 8.35
CA GLN A 83 -6.34 -31.83 8.79
C GLN A 83 -5.04 -31.75 7.97
N ILE A 84 -4.52 -30.54 7.72
CA ILE A 84 -3.22 -30.37 7.04
C ILE A 84 -2.16 -31.01 7.94
N SER A 85 -1.30 -31.87 7.37
CA SER A 85 -0.23 -32.48 8.15
C SER A 85 0.71 -31.39 8.70
N ALA A 86 1.16 -31.54 9.94
CA ALA A 86 2.10 -30.60 10.54
C ALA A 86 3.42 -30.53 9.74
N GLN A 87 3.84 -31.64 9.13
CA GLN A 87 5.02 -31.68 8.27
C GLN A 87 4.86 -30.80 7.03
N THR A 88 3.75 -30.95 6.28
CA THR A 88 3.46 -30.11 5.11
C THR A 88 3.39 -28.64 5.50
N LEU A 89 2.73 -28.32 6.61
CA LEU A 89 2.61 -26.95 7.10
C LEU A 89 3.98 -26.34 7.46
N ASN A 90 4.84 -27.08 8.17
CA ASN A 90 6.19 -26.63 8.52
C ASN A 90 7.07 -26.47 7.26
N SER A 91 7.04 -27.41 6.32
CA SER A 91 7.81 -27.32 5.08
C SER A 91 7.41 -26.12 4.22
N VAL A 92 6.10 -25.92 4.00
CA VAL A 92 5.61 -24.76 3.25
C VAL A 92 5.95 -23.47 3.97
N THR A 93 5.77 -23.39 5.29
CA THR A 93 6.10 -22.19 6.08
C THR A 93 7.59 -21.85 5.95
N SER A 94 8.49 -22.84 6.07
CA SER A 94 9.92 -22.64 5.86
C SER A 94 10.23 -22.16 4.45
N ALA A 95 9.64 -22.78 3.43
CA ALA A 95 9.86 -22.41 2.03
C ALA A 95 9.43 -20.96 1.75
N VAL A 96 8.22 -20.55 2.14
CA VAL A 96 7.74 -19.18 1.92
C VAL A 96 8.54 -18.16 2.74
N SER A 97 9.01 -18.53 3.94
CA SER A 97 9.89 -17.67 4.74
C SER A 97 11.22 -17.42 4.05
N LEU A 98 11.85 -18.48 3.54
CA LEU A 98 13.13 -18.41 2.84
C LEU A 98 12.99 -17.63 1.53
N LEU A 99 11.93 -17.86 0.76
CA LEU A 99 11.63 -17.07 -0.45
C LEU A 99 11.53 -15.57 -0.10
N GLY A 100 10.81 -15.23 0.97
CA GLY A 100 10.71 -13.84 1.44
C GLY A 100 12.07 -13.24 1.80
N ILE A 101 12.88 -13.95 2.58
CA ILE A 101 14.20 -13.50 3.04
C ILE A 101 15.19 -13.36 1.89
N VAL A 102 15.24 -14.33 0.98
CA VAL A 102 16.05 -14.25 -0.24
C VAL A 102 15.58 -13.07 -1.08
N GLY A 103 14.26 -12.91 -1.27
CA GLY A 103 13.70 -11.80 -2.02
C GLY A 103 14.15 -10.42 -1.51
N ILE A 104 14.07 -10.18 -0.20
CA ILE A 104 14.54 -8.91 0.35
C ILE A 104 16.06 -8.76 0.29
N ALA A 105 16.83 -9.84 0.45
CA ALA A 105 18.29 -9.81 0.27
C ALA A 105 18.68 -9.43 -1.16
N LEU A 106 17.97 -9.93 -2.17
CA LEU A 106 18.17 -9.55 -3.57
C LEU A 106 17.90 -8.06 -3.80
N VAL A 107 16.83 -7.51 -3.22
CA VAL A 107 16.54 -6.07 -3.28
C VAL A 107 17.64 -5.26 -2.60
N VAL A 108 18.12 -5.69 -1.43
CA VAL A 108 19.23 -5.02 -0.73
C VAL A 108 20.48 -5.01 -1.60
N ILE A 109 20.91 -6.17 -2.10
CA ILE A 109 22.11 -6.35 -2.91
C ILE A 109 22.05 -5.49 -4.18
N ASP A 110 20.92 -5.54 -4.89
CA ASP A 110 20.74 -4.73 -6.08
C ASP A 110 20.90 -3.24 -5.77
N ARG A 111 20.21 -2.75 -4.75
CA ARG A 111 20.26 -1.33 -4.39
C ARG A 111 21.62 -0.86 -3.89
N THR A 112 22.28 -1.65 -3.06
CA THR A 112 23.56 -1.27 -2.44
C THR A 112 24.75 -1.46 -3.38
N LEU A 113 24.76 -2.52 -4.19
CA LEU A 113 25.93 -2.90 -4.98
C LEU A 113 25.77 -2.64 -6.47
N LEU A 114 24.58 -2.82 -7.05
CA LEU A 114 24.40 -2.82 -8.51
C LEU A 114 23.85 -1.50 -9.06
N SER A 115 22.90 -0.88 -8.37
CA SER A 115 22.26 0.36 -8.83
C SER A 115 23.06 1.63 -8.46
N GLY A 116 24.02 1.56 -7.53
CA GLY A 116 24.87 2.70 -7.14
C GLY A 116 24.11 3.86 -6.46
N VAL A 117 22.86 3.63 -6.03
CA VAL A 117 22.02 4.64 -5.38
C VAL A 117 22.16 4.51 -3.87
N SER A 118 22.69 5.53 -3.19
CA SER A 118 22.73 5.53 -1.72
C SER A 118 21.29 5.51 -1.16
N ASN A 119 21.01 4.55 -0.27
CA ASN A 119 19.67 4.01 -0.03
C ASN A 119 18.61 5.01 0.52
N GLY A 120 19.02 6.04 1.25
CA GLY A 120 18.08 6.98 1.89
C GLY A 120 17.84 8.23 1.04
N ASN A 121 18.90 9.01 0.84
CA ASN A 121 18.87 10.36 0.30
C ASN A 121 18.17 10.46 -1.07
N TYR A 122 18.40 9.51 -1.97
CA TYR A 122 17.75 9.52 -3.28
C TYR A 122 16.24 9.28 -3.19
N ALA A 123 15.82 8.32 -2.37
CA ALA A 123 14.41 8.03 -2.16
C ALA A 123 13.68 9.20 -1.46
N GLU A 124 14.40 9.94 -0.62
CA GLU A 124 13.89 11.18 -0.01
C GLU A 124 13.81 12.32 -1.04
N LEU A 125 14.84 12.51 -1.87
CA LEU A 125 14.86 13.51 -2.95
C LEU A 125 13.70 13.32 -3.91
N LEU A 126 13.48 12.08 -4.39
CA LEU A 126 12.36 11.77 -5.28
C LEU A 126 11.00 12.01 -4.64
N ARG A 127 10.89 12.00 -3.31
CA ARG A 127 9.63 12.35 -2.64
C ARG A 127 9.42 13.84 -2.52
N CYS A 128 10.49 14.61 -2.31
CA CYS A 128 10.42 16.07 -2.30
C CYS A 128 10.19 16.64 -3.71
N ALA A 129 10.71 15.96 -4.74
CA ALA A 129 10.65 16.40 -6.12
C ALA A 129 10.41 15.22 -7.07
N PRO A 130 9.19 14.66 -7.10
CA PRO A 130 8.90 13.49 -7.93
C PRO A 130 8.97 13.80 -9.43
N GLY A 131 8.99 15.09 -9.81
CA GLY A 131 9.32 15.54 -11.17
C GLY A 131 10.74 15.19 -11.66
N LEU A 132 11.64 14.84 -10.76
CA LEU A 132 13.05 14.50 -11.04
C LEU A 132 13.30 12.99 -11.18
N VAL A 133 12.25 12.15 -11.14
CA VAL A 133 12.40 10.69 -11.28
C VAL A 133 13.11 10.31 -12.58
N ASP A 134 12.81 11.02 -13.68
CA ASP A 134 13.35 10.69 -15.00
C ASP A 134 14.65 11.42 -15.32
N THR A 135 15.12 12.34 -14.46
CA THR A 135 16.40 13.05 -14.67
C THR A 135 17.61 12.26 -14.19
N VAL A 136 17.37 11.16 -13.46
CA VAL A 136 18.42 10.37 -12.81
C VAL A 136 18.40 8.97 -13.40
N ALA A 137 19.51 8.57 -14.01
CA ALA A 137 19.65 7.25 -14.59
C ALA A 137 19.78 6.20 -13.46
N ILE A 138 18.66 5.60 -13.05
CA ILE A 138 18.69 4.43 -12.17
C ILE A 138 18.86 3.18 -13.04
N LYS A 139 20.01 2.52 -12.93
CA LYS A 139 20.19 1.19 -13.49
C LYS A 139 19.36 0.19 -12.68
N ARG A 140 18.27 -0.29 -13.27
CA ARG A 140 17.41 -1.33 -12.68
C ARG A 140 17.86 -2.67 -13.23
N THR A 141 18.14 -3.64 -12.36
CA THR A 141 18.56 -4.96 -12.80
C THR A 141 17.42 -5.97 -12.62
N PRO A 142 17.41 -7.09 -13.38
CA PRO A 142 16.46 -8.18 -13.18
C PRO A 142 16.43 -8.72 -11.73
N LEU A 143 17.55 -8.58 -10.99
CA LEU A 143 17.66 -9.01 -9.60
C LEU A 143 16.67 -8.28 -8.69
N LEU A 144 16.47 -6.98 -8.93
CA LEU A 144 15.51 -6.16 -8.20
C LEU A 144 14.09 -6.70 -8.33
N TYR A 145 13.69 -7.06 -9.55
CA TYR A 145 12.35 -7.54 -9.86
C TYR A 145 12.10 -8.94 -9.31
N GLY A 146 13.09 -9.84 -9.44
CA GLY A 146 13.05 -11.14 -8.77
C GLY A 146 12.89 -10.97 -7.26
N GLY A 147 13.65 -10.04 -6.68
CA GLY A 147 13.53 -9.65 -5.28
C GLY A 147 12.13 -9.15 -4.91
N TYR A 148 11.52 -8.30 -5.74
CA TYR A 148 10.16 -7.80 -5.52
C TYR A 148 9.08 -8.89 -5.60
N VAL A 149 9.19 -9.86 -6.50
CA VAL A 149 8.22 -10.97 -6.57
C VAL A 149 8.37 -11.90 -5.36
N MET A 150 9.58 -12.07 -4.86
CA MET A 150 9.88 -13.01 -3.78
C MET A 150 9.63 -12.44 -2.37
N PHE A 151 9.92 -11.16 -2.11
CA PHE A 151 9.83 -10.61 -0.74
C PHE A 151 8.39 -10.60 -0.20
N SER A 152 7.38 -10.57 -1.06
CA SER A 152 5.96 -10.60 -0.66
C SER A 152 5.60 -11.89 0.10
N PHE A 153 6.31 -13.00 -0.14
CA PHE A 153 6.15 -14.23 0.64
C PHE A 153 6.52 -14.06 2.13
N GLY A 154 7.33 -13.06 2.47
CA GLY A 154 7.61 -12.71 3.87
C GLY A 154 6.35 -12.28 4.64
N PHE A 155 5.44 -11.54 3.99
CA PHE A 155 4.14 -11.17 4.60
C PHE A 155 3.27 -12.41 4.80
N VAL A 156 3.23 -13.29 3.81
CA VAL A 156 2.43 -14.52 3.85
C VAL A 156 2.92 -15.45 4.95
N SER A 157 4.23 -15.58 5.12
CA SER A 157 4.83 -16.38 6.19
C SER A 157 4.38 -15.90 7.58
N VAL A 158 4.43 -14.60 7.83
CA VAL A 158 3.96 -14.01 9.09
C VAL A 158 2.48 -14.31 9.32
N VAL A 159 1.63 -14.11 8.30
CA VAL A 159 0.19 -14.39 8.42
C VAL A 159 -0.09 -15.88 8.63
N LEU A 160 0.60 -16.76 7.91
CA LEU A 160 0.46 -18.22 8.03
C LEU A 160 0.84 -18.68 9.44
N PHE A 161 1.96 -18.17 9.96
CA PHE A 161 2.40 -18.43 11.33
C PHE A 161 1.41 -17.88 12.35
N LEU A 162 0.84 -16.69 12.14
CA LEU A 162 -0.19 -16.20 13.04
C LEU A 162 -1.41 -17.13 13.02
N LEU A 163 -1.92 -17.53 11.86
CA LEU A 163 -3.11 -18.37 11.75
C LEU A 163 -2.92 -19.79 12.32
N ARG A 164 -1.73 -20.38 12.20
CA ARG A 164 -1.44 -21.78 12.59
C ARG A 164 -0.22 -21.99 13.49
N GLY A 165 0.21 -20.98 14.23
CA GLY A 165 1.45 -21.03 15.01
C GLY A 165 1.50 -22.10 16.09
N GLU A 166 0.36 -22.64 16.52
CA GLU A 166 0.31 -23.81 17.42
C GLU A 166 0.81 -25.11 16.76
N GLU A 167 0.61 -25.22 15.45
CA GLU A 167 0.94 -26.40 14.63
C GLU A 167 2.35 -26.26 14.01
N ILE A 168 2.84 -25.04 13.85
CA ILE A 168 4.15 -24.71 13.28
C ILE A 168 5.19 -24.66 14.40
N ARG A 169 6.26 -25.47 14.30
CA ARG A 169 7.26 -25.64 15.38
C ARG A 169 8.70 -25.53 14.88
N GLY A 170 9.63 -25.38 15.82
CA GLY A 170 11.08 -25.39 15.55
C GLY A 170 11.52 -24.29 14.59
N TRP A 171 12.37 -24.65 13.63
CA TRP A 171 12.94 -23.73 12.65
C TRP A 171 11.90 -23.04 11.77
N ALA A 172 10.81 -23.71 11.40
CA ALA A 172 9.76 -23.10 10.60
C ALA A 172 9.10 -21.92 11.33
N ALA A 173 8.84 -22.06 12.63
CA ALA A 173 8.29 -21.00 13.46
C ALA A 173 9.27 -19.82 13.64
N ALA A 174 10.58 -20.11 13.78
CA ALA A 174 11.61 -19.10 13.89
C ALA A 174 11.76 -18.30 12.58
N LEU A 175 11.85 -19.01 11.45
CA LEU A 175 11.94 -18.40 10.12
C LEU A 175 10.73 -17.50 9.83
N ALA A 176 9.53 -17.96 10.13
CA ALA A 176 8.32 -17.16 9.89
C ALA A 176 8.26 -15.87 10.71
N GLN A 177 8.77 -15.91 11.94
CA GLN A 177 8.90 -14.70 12.76
C GLN A 177 9.99 -13.76 12.23
N ILE A 178 11.14 -14.30 11.79
CA ILE A 178 12.22 -13.52 11.17
C ILE A 178 11.77 -12.90 9.85
N SER A 179 10.83 -13.52 9.12
CA SER A 179 10.29 -12.97 7.88
C SER A 179 9.63 -11.59 8.03
N ILE A 180 9.34 -11.13 9.25
CA ILE A 180 8.95 -9.73 9.52
C ILE A 180 10.02 -8.72 9.08
N VAL A 181 11.28 -9.14 8.97
CA VAL A 181 12.37 -8.33 8.44
C VAL A 181 12.11 -7.95 6.98
N CYS A 182 11.37 -8.75 6.19
CA CYS A 182 11.11 -8.45 4.78
C CYS A 182 10.34 -7.12 4.60
N PRO A 183 9.13 -6.92 5.19
CA PRO A 183 8.45 -5.63 5.12
C PRO A 183 9.23 -4.49 5.77
N VAL A 184 9.93 -4.74 6.88
CA VAL A 184 10.68 -3.70 7.61
C VAL A 184 11.88 -3.21 6.80
N ALA A 185 12.73 -4.12 6.33
CA ALA A 185 13.88 -3.78 5.51
C ALA A 185 13.45 -3.12 4.20
N TYR A 186 12.37 -3.59 3.56
CA TYR A 186 11.81 -2.89 2.40
C TYR A 186 11.42 -1.46 2.76
N ALA A 187 10.69 -1.26 3.86
CA ALA A 187 10.32 0.08 4.28
C ALA A 187 11.54 0.98 4.50
N LEU A 188 12.61 0.46 5.12
CA LEU A 188 13.86 1.20 5.34
C LEU A 188 14.57 1.53 4.02
N LEU A 189 14.72 0.57 3.10
CA LEU A 189 15.40 0.76 1.80
C LEU A 189 14.74 1.81 0.93
N TYR A 190 13.43 1.99 1.06
CA TYR A 190 12.67 2.99 0.31
C TYR A 190 12.31 4.19 1.18
N SER A 191 12.84 4.28 2.40
CA SER A 191 12.49 5.28 3.42
C SER A 191 10.97 5.41 3.63
N GLY A 192 10.19 4.36 3.35
CA GLY A 192 8.73 4.32 3.35
C GLY A 192 8.15 3.85 4.68
N ARG A 193 6.82 3.90 4.82
CA ARG A 193 6.08 3.44 6.01
C ARG A 193 4.99 2.41 5.72
N MET A 194 4.47 2.40 4.48
CA MET A 194 3.35 1.56 4.08
C MET A 194 3.58 0.05 4.26
N PRO A 195 4.76 -0.53 3.97
CA PRO A 195 4.98 -1.96 4.19
C PRO A 195 4.87 -2.37 5.67
N ILE A 196 5.38 -1.55 6.60
CA ILE A 196 5.28 -1.81 8.04
C ILE A 196 3.83 -1.65 8.50
N LEU A 197 3.15 -0.58 8.08
CA LEU A 197 1.73 -0.40 8.36
C LEU A 197 0.91 -1.59 7.84
N PHE A 198 1.19 -2.05 6.63
CA PHE A 198 0.47 -3.15 6.00
C PHE A 198 0.66 -4.46 6.77
N VAL A 199 1.88 -4.80 7.19
CA VAL A 199 2.09 -6.03 7.99
C VAL A 199 1.45 -5.92 9.37
N LEU A 200 1.44 -4.74 10.01
CA LEU A 200 0.71 -4.53 11.27
C LEU A 200 -0.80 -4.71 11.11
N VAL A 201 -1.37 -4.20 10.02
CA VAL A 201 -2.78 -4.43 9.69
C VAL A 201 -3.06 -5.90 9.43
N LEU A 202 -2.21 -6.59 8.65
CA LEU A 202 -2.35 -8.04 8.42
C LEU A 202 -2.26 -8.84 9.73
N VAL A 203 -1.37 -8.46 10.66
CA VAL A 203 -1.28 -9.06 12.00
C VAL A 203 -2.60 -8.89 12.76
N ALA A 204 -3.13 -7.67 12.81
CA ALA A 204 -4.40 -7.39 13.48
C ALA A 204 -5.58 -8.16 12.85
N MET A 205 -5.62 -8.26 11.52
CA MET A 205 -6.66 -9.01 10.82
C MET A 205 -6.51 -10.52 11.00
N ALA A 206 -5.28 -11.04 11.07
CA ALA A 206 -5.03 -12.45 11.41
C ALA A 206 -5.51 -12.78 12.84
N MET A 207 -5.28 -11.88 13.81
CA MET A 207 -5.84 -12.01 15.16
C MET A 207 -7.37 -12.05 15.14
N LEU A 208 -8.00 -11.16 14.38
CA LEU A 208 -9.45 -11.11 14.23
C LEU A 208 -9.99 -12.41 13.60
N VAL A 209 -9.37 -12.90 12.53
CA VAL A 209 -9.73 -14.18 11.89
C VAL A 209 -9.59 -15.34 12.87
N ARG A 210 -8.53 -15.38 13.69
CA ARG A 210 -8.37 -16.42 14.73
C ARG A 210 -9.47 -16.39 15.78
N LEU A 211 -9.86 -15.19 16.24
CA LEU A 211 -10.96 -15.04 17.20
C LEU A 211 -12.27 -15.59 16.65
N THR A 212 -12.57 -15.33 15.36
CA THR A 212 -13.77 -15.88 14.72
C THR A 212 -13.76 -17.40 14.60
N GLN A 213 -12.58 -18.01 14.61
CA GLN A 213 -12.38 -19.46 14.64
C GLN A 213 -12.38 -20.04 16.07
N GLY A 214 -12.69 -19.22 17.08
CA GLY A 214 -12.65 -19.63 18.49
C GLY A 214 -11.25 -19.85 19.06
N ARG A 215 -10.20 -19.37 18.37
CA ARG A 215 -8.80 -19.47 18.82
C ARG A 215 -8.39 -18.24 19.62
N THR A 216 -7.27 -18.34 20.34
CA THR A 216 -6.65 -17.17 21.01
C THR A 216 -6.14 -16.16 19.98
N LEU A 217 -6.12 -14.87 20.35
CA LEU A 217 -5.62 -13.77 19.50
C LEU A 217 -4.29 -14.10 18.83
N LEU A 218 -3.34 -14.61 19.61
CA LEU A 218 -2.01 -14.97 19.18
C LEU A 218 -1.73 -16.46 19.48
N PRO A 219 -0.88 -17.11 18.67
CA PRO A 219 -0.31 -18.41 18.99
C PRO A 219 0.34 -18.43 20.39
N ARG A 220 0.12 -19.51 21.14
CA ARG A 220 0.72 -19.70 22.46
C ARG A 220 2.21 -20.03 22.35
N GLY A 221 3.00 -19.72 23.39
CA GLY A 221 4.39 -20.18 23.53
C GLY A 221 5.48 -19.36 22.81
N HIS A 222 5.15 -18.23 22.18
CA HIS A 222 6.10 -17.47 21.35
C HIS A 222 6.35 -16.01 21.78
N TYR A 223 5.81 -15.59 22.93
CA TYR A 223 5.87 -14.21 23.44
C TYR A 223 5.42 -13.16 22.40
N LEU A 224 4.48 -13.52 21.53
CA LEU A 224 4.08 -12.67 20.40
C LEU A 224 3.42 -11.38 20.84
N LEU A 225 2.74 -11.35 21.98
CA LEU A 225 2.10 -10.13 22.48
C LEU A 225 3.14 -9.04 22.74
N LEU A 226 4.23 -9.40 23.42
CA LEU A 226 5.35 -8.50 23.69
C LEU A 226 6.01 -8.06 22.38
N LYS A 227 6.27 -8.99 21.45
CA LYS A 227 6.86 -8.68 20.14
C LYS A 227 5.98 -7.73 19.32
N THR A 228 4.67 -7.93 19.30
CA THR A 228 3.72 -7.04 18.61
C THR A 228 3.69 -5.66 19.26
N ALA A 229 3.67 -5.57 20.60
CA ALA A 229 3.71 -4.29 21.31
C ALA A 229 5.00 -3.51 20.99
N ILE A 230 6.15 -4.19 21.02
CA ILE A 230 7.45 -3.61 20.62
C ILE A 230 7.42 -3.17 19.16
N ALA A 231 6.91 -4.00 18.24
CA ALA A 231 6.83 -3.65 16.83
C ALA A 231 5.95 -2.42 16.57
N VAL A 232 4.82 -2.27 17.26
CA VAL A 232 3.94 -1.09 17.16
C VAL A 232 4.64 0.15 17.72
N ALA A 233 5.31 0.05 18.87
CA ALA A 233 6.06 1.16 19.45
C ALA A 233 7.21 1.61 18.53
N LEU A 234 8.00 0.67 18.03
CA LEU A 234 9.07 0.94 17.07
C LEU A 234 8.54 1.55 15.77
N PHE A 235 7.38 1.09 15.27
CA PHE A 235 6.75 1.69 14.09
C PHE A 235 6.32 3.13 14.35
N ALA A 236 5.75 3.44 15.52
CA ALA A 236 5.37 4.80 15.88
C ALA A 236 6.59 5.73 15.94
N VAL A 237 7.69 5.28 16.56
CA VAL A 237 8.97 6.01 16.60
C VAL A 237 9.54 6.20 15.19
N TYR A 238 9.64 5.13 14.42
CA TYR A 238 10.16 5.17 13.05
C TYR A 238 9.32 6.07 12.14
N SER A 239 8.00 5.96 12.18
CA SER A 239 7.11 6.79 11.37
C SER A 239 7.23 8.27 11.73
N SER A 240 7.42 8.59 13.01
CA SER A 240 7.63 9.96 13.48
C SER A 240 8.99 10.50 13.05
N ALA A 241 10.04 9.70 13.19
CA ALA A 241 11.40 10.04 12.76
C ALA A 241 11.47 10.29 11.24
N ILE A 242 10.91 9.39 10.42
CA ILE A 242 10.87 9.55 8.97
C ILE A 242 10.09 10.78 8.55
N TRP A 243 8.98 11.10 9.23
CA TRP A 243 8.23 12.32 8.96
C TRP A 243 9.10 13.57 9.18
N PHE A 244 9.75 13.64 10.33
CA PHE A 244 10.62 14.76 10.70
C PHE A 244 11.82 14.90 9.76
N THR A 245 12.55 13.80 9.53
CA THR A 245 13.72 13.78 8.65
C THR A 245 13.35 14.21 7.23
N ARG A 246 12.22 13.74 6.70
CA ARG A 246 11.78 14.13 5.35
C ARG A 246 11.45 15.61 5.24
N GLN A 247 10.76 16.18 6.22
CA GLN A 247 10.43 17.60 6.19
C GLN A 247 11.70 18.45 6.20
N SER A 248 12.63 18.13 7.11
CA SER A 248 13.93 18.78 7.19
C SER A 248 14.73 18.61 5.89
N PHE A 249 14.74 17.39 5.33
CA PHE A 249 15.44 17.06 4.09
C PHE A 249 14.87 17.85 2.91
N CYS A 250 13.54 17.93 2.74
CA CYS A 250 12.95 18.69 1.64
C CYS A 250 13.27 20.19 1.73
N ILE A 251 13.28 20.76 2.94
CA ILE A 251 13.67 22.16 3.16
C ILE A 251 15.14 22.37 2.81
N GLN A 252 16.03 21.51 3.32
CA GLN A 252 17.47 21.60 3.08
C GLN A 252 17.82 21.39 1.60
N MET A 253 17.15 20.47 0.93
CA MET A 253 17.39 20.15 -0.49
C MET A 253 16.65 21.08 -1.46
N SER A 254 15.80 21.99 -0.97
CA SER A 254 15.02 22.88 -1.85
C SER A 254 15.87 23.61 -2.89
N PRO A 255 17.07 24.16 -2.57
CA PRO A 255 17.91 24.84 -3.57
C PRO A 255 18.37 23.88 -4.69
N LEU A 256 18.82 22.68 -4.32
CA LEU A 256 19.25 21.66 -5.28
C LEU A 256 18.09 21.15 -6.11
N ILE A 257 16.91 20.98 -5.51
CA ILE A 257 15.70 20.60 -6.24
C ILE A 257 15.37 21.64 -7.31
N THR A 258 15.44 22.93 -6.98
CA THR A 258 15.20 24.01 -7.94
C THR A 258 16.24 24.02 -9.04
N GLU A 259 17.52 23.83 -8.73
CA GLU A 259 18.61 23.71 -9.72
C GLU A 259 18.35 22.54 -10.68
N LEU A 260 18.06 21.35 -10.15
CA LEU A 260 17.79 20.15 -10.95
C LEU A 260 16.53 20.30 -11.81
N GLN A 261 15.50 20.97 -11.31
CA GLN A 261 14.30 21.29 -12.07
C GLN A 261 14.59 22.27 -13.22
N GLN A 262 15.41 23.29 -12.98
CA GLN A 262 15.84 24.24 -14.01
C GLN A 262 16.70 23.56 -15.07
N GLU A 263 17.64 22.69 -14.67
CA GLU A 263 18.41 21.86 -15.60
C GLU A 263 17.49 21.00 -16.47
N LYS A 264 16.49 20.36 -15.86
CA LYS A 264 15.48 19.57 -16.58
C LYS A 264 14.74 20.42 -17.61
N VAL A 265 14.15 21.55 -17.20
CA VAL A 265 13.42 22.45 -18.10
C VAL A 265 14.30 22.93 -19.25
N ARG A 266 15.57 23.26 -18.96
CA ARG A 266 16.53 23.65 -20.00
C ARG A 266 16.78 22.52 -21.00
N ARG A 267 16.98 21.28 -20.52
CA ARG A 267 17.16 20.11 -21.40
C ARG A 267 15.90 19.87 -22.25
N ASP A 268 14.72 19.89 -21.64
CA ASP A 268 13.45 19.68 -22.33
C ASP A 268 13.20 20.76 -23.40
N THR A 269 13.56 22.01 -23.12
CA THR A 269 13.45 23.14 -24.07
C THR A 269 14.40 22.98 -25.25
N VAL A 270 15.65 22.57 -25.00
CA VAL A 270 16.63 22.33 -26.08
C VAL A 270 16.21 21.15 -26.94
N ALA A 271 15.73 20.07 -26.34
CA ALA A 271 15.22 18.90 -27.06
C ALA A 271 14.02 19.26 -27.95
N ALA A 272 13.07 20.05 -27.45
CA ALA A 272 11.92 20.53 -28.22
C ALA A 272 12.31 21.46 -29.37
N ALA A 273 13.36 22.29 -29.20
CA ALA A 273 13.85 23.17 -30.25
C ALA A 273 14.62 22.44 -31.36
N GLN A 274 15.12 21.23 -31.09
CA GLN A 274 15.90 20.42 -32.02
C GLN A 274 15.06 19.40 -32.82
N GLU A 275 13.75 19.31 -32.59
CA GLU A 275 12.87 18.38 -33.29
C GLU A 275 12.77 18.75 -34.79
N PRO A 276 13.40 18.00 -35.73
CA PRO A 276 13.43 18.38 -37.13
C PRO A 276 12.13 17.99 -37.83
N ALA A 277 11.72 18.81 -38.79
CA ALA A 277 10.49 18.68 -39.59
C ALA A 277 10.44 17.46 -40.55
N ALA A 278 11.16 16.36 -40.30
CA ALA A 278 11.05 15.15 -41.12
C ALA A 278 11.35 13.87 -40.31
N PRO A 279 10.52 12.82 -40.45
CA PRO A 279 10.76 11.53 -39.81
C PRO A 279 11.87 10.81 -40.59
N LYS A 280 13.12 10.99 -40.15
CA LYS A 280 14.19 10.05 -40.49
C LYS A 280 14.29 9.04 -39.35
N GLU A 281 14.04 7.77 -39.67
CA GLU A 281 14.20 6.56 -38.83
C GLU A 281 15.67 6.30 -38.44
N THR A 282 16.38 7.33 -37.98
CA THR A 282 17.68 7.16 -37.36
C THR A 282 17.47 6.76 -35.89
N PRO A 283 18.16 5.73 -35.38
CA PRO A 283 18.04 5.30 -34.00
C PRO A 283 18.38 6.49 -33.10
N ARG A 284 17.39 6.92 -32.31
CA ARG A 284 17.40 8.01 -31.32
C ARG A 284 18.78 8.06 -30.66
N SER A 285 19.64 8.99 -31.09
CA SER A 285 21.01 9.11 -30.60
C SER A 285 20.99 9.36 -29.09
N GLU A 286 21.93 8.73 -28.39
CA GLU A 286 22.22 8.83 -26.96
C GLU A 286 21.39 9.87 -26.20
N ALA A 287 20.43 9.36 -25.43
CA ALA A 287 19.62 10.11 -24.48
C ALA A 287 20.49 11.16 -23.77
N GLY A 288 20.13 12.44 -23.93
CA GLY A 288 20.89 13.57 -23.39
C GLY A 288 21.35 13.28 -21.95
N GLU A 289 22.64 13.51 -21.72
CA GLU A 289 23.43 13.14 -20.54
C GLU A 289 22.60 13.20 -19.23
N LEU A 290 21.99 12.08 -18.87
CA LEU A 290 21.24 11.94 -17.62
C LEU A 290 22.22 12.07 -16.46
N ILE A 291 21.79 12.72 -15.38
CA ILE A 291 22.65 12.88 -14.20
C ILE A 291 22.90 11.49 -13.63
N SER A 292 24.17 11.09 -13.60
CA SER A 292 24.55 9.80 -13.02
C SER A 292 24.22 9.77 -11.52
N ALA A 293 23.90 8.58 -10.99
CA ALA A 293 23.64 8.43 -9.57
C ALA A 293 24.82 8.89 -8.69
N ALA A 294 26.06 8.69 -9.16
CA ALA A 294 27.27 9.14 -8.47
C ALA A 294 27.38 10.67 -8.39
N GLU A 295 27.10 11.37 -9.50
CA GLU A 295 27.10 12.83 -9.53
C GLU A 295 25.99 13.41 -8.65
N LEU A 296 24.79 12.84 -8.70
CA LEU A 296 23.71 13.26 -7.82
C LEU A 296 24.05 13.06 -6.34
N ASN A 297 24.60 11.90 -5.97
CA ASN A 297 25.03 11.62 -4.60
C ASN A 297 26.07 12.66 -4.14
N LYS A 298 27.01 13.05 -5.01
CA LYS A 298 28.01 14.08 -4.73
C LYS A 298 27.35 15.44 -4.46
N ARG A 299 26.41 15.88 -5.31
CA ARG A 299 25.67 17.14 -5.11
C ARG A 299 24.83 17.13 -3.83
N VAL A 300 24.14 16.03 -3.54
CA VAL A 300 23.38 15.88 -2.29
C VAL A 300 24.31 15.96 -1.08
N ALA A 301 25.45 15.26 -1.11
CA ALA A 301 26.42 15.31 -0.02
C ALA A 301 26.99 16.73 0.21
N GLN A 302 27.22 17.49 -0.87
CA GLN A 302 27.66 18.89 -0.78
C GLN A 302 26.61 19.77 -0.08
N VAL A 303 25.33 19.63 -0.42
CA VAL A 303 24.25 20.40 0.22
C VAL A 303 24.03 19.95 1.67
N GLN A 304 24.17 18.65 1.96
CA GLN A 304 24.07 18.12 3.32
C GLN A 304 25.22 18.58 4.23
N ALA A 305 26.39 18.87 3.66
CA ALA A 305 27.53 19.42 4.40
C ALA A 305 27.34 20.89 4.79
N LEU A 306 26.40 21.60 4.17
CA LEU A 306 26.04 22.96 4.57
C LEU A 306 25.23 22.93 5.87
N PRO A 307 25.44 23.88 6.79
CA PRO A 307 24.63 23.98 7.99
C PRO A 307 23.15 24.12 7.60
N PRO A 308 22.23 23.41 8.31
CA PRO A 308 20.81 23.52 8.01
C PRO A 308 20.39 24.99 8.13
N PRO A 309 19.56 25.49 7.21
CA PRO A 309 19.05 26.85 7.30
C PRO A 309 18.37 27.04 8.65
N GLU A 310 18.61 28.19 9.31
CA GLU A 310 17.99 28.49 10.60
C GLU A 310 16.49 28.22 10.52
N SER A 311 16.03 27.25 11.32
CA SER A 311 14.64 26.83 11.35
C SER A 311 13.82 27.99 11.91
N ARG A 312 13.32 28.87 11.03
CA ARG A 312 12.34 29.86 11.44
C ARG A 312 11.17 29.11 12.09
N PRO A 313 10.71 29.51 13.29
CA PRO A 313 9.54 28.88 13.89
C PRO A 313 8.42 28.92 12.85
N SER A 314 7.88 27.75 12.50
CA SER A 314 6.86 27.66 11.45
C SER A 314 5.65 28.46 11.93
N SER A 315 5.46 29.66 11.38
CA SER A 315 4.31 30.47 11.69
C SER A 315 3.05 29.73 11.24
N THR A 316 1.92 30.01 11.88
CA THR A 316 0.61 29.50 11.45
C THR A 316 0.38 29.71 9.96
N GLY A 317 0.81 30.86 9.42
CA GLY A 317 0.76 31.15 7.99
C GLY A 317 1.57 30.19 7.12
N ALA A 318 2.76 29.77 7.55
CA ALA A 318 3.58 28.80 6.82
C ALA A 318 2.92 27.42 6.74
N ILE A 319 2.21 27.01 7.80
CA ILE A 319 1.43 25.77 7.83
C ILE A 319 0.26 25.81 6.86
N LEU A 320 -0.52 26.89 6.91
CA LEU A 320 -1.66 27.07 6.02
C LEU A 320 -1.23 27.09 4.55
N ALA A 321 -0.12 27.79 4.26
CA ALA A 321 0.48 27.83 2.93
C ALA A 321 0.92 26.42 2.49
N MET A 322 1.62 25.68 3.37
CA MET A 322 2.06 24.31 3.07
C MET A 322 0.89 23.36 2.81
N MET A 323 -0.19 23.41 3.62
CA MET A 323 -1.37 22.55 3.39
C MET A 323 -2.09 22.89 2.08
N LEU A 324 -2.16 24.18 1.74
CA LEU A 324 -2.77 24.62 0.49
C LEU A 324 -1.89 24.27 -0.73
N GLU A 325 -0.58 24.42 -0.63
CA GLU A 325 0.34 24.12 -1.71
C GLU A 325 0.50 22.61 -1.92
N ALA A 326 0.77 21.86 -0.86
CA ALA A 326 1.07 20.43 -0.95
C ALA A 326 -0.18 19.57 -1.10
N TRP A 327 -1.27 19.94 -0.41
CA TRP A 327 -2.48 19.13 -0.36
C TRP A 327 -3.68 19.85 -0.96
N ASN A 328 -3.60 21.13 -1.29
CA ASN A 328 -4.74 21.93 -1.73
C ASN A 328 -5.95 21.77 -0.78
N VAL A 329 -5.72 21.87 0.52
CA VAL A 329 -6.77 21.87 1.56
C VAL A 329 -6.53 23.00 2.55
N LYS A 330 -7.56 23.34 3.33
CA LYS A 330 -7.46 24.29 4.43
C LYS A 330 -7.96 23.64 5.72
N PRO A 331 -7.41 23.95 6.90
CA PRO A 331 -8.08 23.61 8.13
C PRO A 331 -9.41 24.38 8.23
N ARG A 332 -10.43 23.74 8.81
CA ARG A 332 -11.71 24.41 9.10
C ARG A 332 -11.52 25.54 10.10
N GLY A 333 -12.42 26.52 10.09
CA GLY A 333 -12.32 27.73 10.91
C GLY A 333 -12.11 27.47 12.41
N TYR A 334 -12.74 26.44 12.97
CA TYR A 334 -12.56 26.07 14.38
C TYR A 334 -11.17 25.47 14.70
N VAL A 335 -10.49 24.89 13.71
CA VAL A 335 -9.11 24.39 13.87
C VAL A 335 -8.14 25.54 13.69
N ALA A 336 -8.36 26.37 12.67
CA ALA A 336 -7.56 27.57 12.43
C ALA A 336 -7.55 28.45 13.68
N SER A 337 -8.71 28.70 14.31
CA SER A 337 -8.79 29.50 15.54
C SER A 337 -8.04 28.90 16.72
N VAL A 338 -8.03 27.57 16.87
CA VAL A 338 -7.26 26.88 17.92
C VAL A 338 -5.75 27.05 17.70
N ILE A 339 -5.28 26.96 16.45
CA ILE A 339 -3.86 27.17 16.11
C ILE A 339 -3.48 28.65 16.31
N GLU A 340 -4.30 29.58 15.82
CA GLU A 340 -4.08 31.03 15.94
C GLU A 340 -4.08 31.50 17.40
N SER A 341 -4.91 30.89 18.25
CA SER A 341 -4.94 31.18 19.69
C SER A 341 -3.75 30.63 20.49
N GLY A 342 -2.85 29.86 19.85
CA GLY A 342 -1.69 29.23 20.50
C GLY A 342 -2.05 28.08 21.45
N ARG A 343 -3.30 27.61 21.46
CA ARG A 343 -3.74 26.48 22.31
C ARG A 343 -3.15 25.14 21.88
N VAL A 344 -2.84 25.01 20.59
CA VAL A 344 -2.14 23.86 20.01
C VAL A 344 -0.96 24.41 19.22
N SER A 345 0.21 23.81 19.40
CA SER A 345 1.36 24.26 18.62
C SER A 345 1.13 24.00 17.13
N ALA A 346 1.65 24.89 16.30
CA ALA A 346 1.76 24.74 14.85
C ALA A 346 2.22 23.31 14.45
N HIS A 347 3.23 22.79 15.14
CA HIS A 347 3.79 21.47 14.91
C HIS A 347 2.80 20.33 15.21
N GLU A 348 2.18 20.32 16.38
CA GLU A 348 1.20 19.30 16.77
C GLU A 348 -0.02 19.31 15.85
N ALA A 349 -0.49 20.50 15.48
CA ALA A 349 -1.58 20.67 14.53
C ALA A 349 -1.24 20.05 13.17
N MET A 350 -0.01 20.25 12.67
CA MET A 350 0.44 19.63 11.42
C MET A 350 0.51 18.11 11.50
N ILE A 351 0.97 17.55 12.61
CA ILE A 351 0.96 16.09 12.80
C ILE A 351 -0.48 15.58 12.72
N GLY A 352 -1.39 16.17 13.52
CA GLY A 352 -2.79 15.77 13.54
C GLY A 352 -3.49 15.92 12.19
N LEU A 353 -3.32 17.07 11.53
CA LEU A 353 -3.93 17.36 10.23
C LEU A 353 -3.34 16.50 9.11
N SER A 354 -2.03 16.24 9.12
CA SER A 354 -1.42 15.35 8.12
C SER A 354 -1.95 13.91 8.26
N THR A 355 -1.98 13.36 9.48
CA THR A 355 -2.52 12.02 9.74
C THR A 355 -3.98 11.95 9.34
N TYR A 356 -4.77 12.95 9.72
CA TYR A 356 -6.18 13.05 9.36
C TYR A 356 -6.37 13.08 7.84
N PHE A 357 -5.61 13.93 7.14
CA PHE A 357 -5.61 14.03 5.69
C PHE A 357 -5.29 12.68 5.05
N TYR A 358 -4.23 11.99 5.49
CA TYR A 358 -3.88 10.67 4.95
C TYR A 358 -5.00 9.64 5.07
N LEU A 359 -5.80 9.69 6.13
CA LEU A 359 -6.92 8.76 6.34
C LEU A 359 -8.17 9.09 5.53
N THR A 360 -8.30 10.33 5.06
CA THR A 360 -9.55 10.84 4.46
C THR A 360 -9.42 11.38 3.04
N HIS A 361 -8.19 11.59 2.55
CA HIS A 361 -7.93 12.14 1.22
C HIS A 361 -8.51 11.28 0.09
N GLY A 362 -8.68 9.97 0.29
CA GLY A 362 -9.19 9.07 -0.75
C GLY A 362 -10.57 9.45 -1.29
N VAL A 363 -11.45 10.03 -0.47
CA VAL A 363 -12.77 10.51 -0.93
C VAL A 363 -12.61 11.65 -1.92
N ARG A 364 -11.72 12.59 -1.61
CA ARG A 364 -11.41 13.72 -2.49
C ARG A 364 -10.71 13.26 -3.77
N THR A 365 -9.79 12.29 -3.67
CA THR A 365 -9.15 11.70 -4.86
C THR A 365 -10.20 11.10 -5.80
N ILE A 366 -11.24 10.42 -5.28
CA ILE A 366 -12.34 9.91 -6.12
C ILE A 366 -13.06 11.06 -6.85
N ASP A 367 -13.32 12.18 -6.18
CA ASP A 367 -14.00 13.33 -6.80
C ASP A 367 -13.17 13.98 -7.91
N ILE A 368 -11.87 14.15 -7.68
CA ILE A 368 -10.94 14.68 -8.68
C ILE A 368 -10.87 13.74 -9.89
N VAL A 369 -10.78 12.43 -9.64
CA VAL A 369 -10.76 11.40 -10.67
C VAL A 369 -12.05 11.41 -11.47
N TRP A 370 -13.19 11.47 -10.80
CA TRP A 370 -14.50 11.52 -11.45
C TRP A 370 -14.65 12.75 -12.37
N LYS A 371 -14.20 13.92 -11.90
CA LYS A 371 -14.21 15.16 -12.68
C LYS A 371 -13.21 15.15 -13.84
N SER A 372 -12.11 14.42 -13.69
CA SER A 372 -11.04 14.31 -14.69
C SER A 372 -11.12 13.04 -15.54
N ARG A 373 -12.23 12.28 -15.45
CA ARG A 373 -12.37 10.95 -16.07
C ARG A 373 -12.10 10.94 -17.58
N ASP A 374 -12.48 12.01 -18.26
CA ASP A 374 -12.31 12.14 -19.71
C ASP A 374 -10.84 12.40 -20.11
N LYS A 375 -9.97 12.66 -19.12
CA LYS A 375 -8.51 12.83 -19.31
C LYS A 375 -7.71 11.55 -19.09
N PHE A 376 -8.32 10.50 -18.52
CA PHE A 376 -7.62 9.25 -18.25
C PHE A 376 -7.83 8.28 -19.41
N THR A 377 -6.72 7.76 -19.92
CA THR A 377 -6.75 6.63 -20.83
C THR A 377 -6.86 5.32 -20.02
N PRO A 378 -7.63 4.30 -20.44
CA PRO A 378 -7.60 3.03 -19.72
C PRO A 378 -6.23 2.36 -19.85
N GLN A 379 -5.48 2.24 -18.74
CA GLN A 379 -4.14 1.64 -18.74
C GLN A 379 -4.04 0.37 -17.89
N TRP A 380 -5.15 -0.33 -17.61
CA TRP A 380 -5.15 -1.71 -17.08
C TRP A 380 -4.27 -1.94 -15.84
N GLY A 381 -4.25 -1.01 -14.87
CA GLY A 381 -3.45 -1.12 -13.65
C GLY A 381 -2.07 -0.47 -13.72
N VAL A 382 -1.72 0.19 -14.83
CA VAL A 382 -0.46 0.95 -14.93
C VAL A 382 -0.48 2.18 -14.02
N TYR A 383 -1.65 2.80 -13.78
CA TYR A 383 -1.80 3.96 -12.88
C TYR A 383 -1.45 3.67 -11.43
N GLU A 384 -1.40 2.39 -11.07
CA GLU A 384 -0.93 1.94 -9.77
C GLU A 384 0.58 1.69 -9.87
N VAL A 385 1.28 2.82 -9.93
CA VAL A 385 2.71 3.09 -10.20
C VAL A 385 3.74 2.11 -9.58
N GLY A 386 3.34 1.25 -8.64
CA GLY A 386 4.24 0.39 -7.86
C GLY A 386 4.89 -0.78 -8.62
N VAL A 387 4.18 -1.47 -9.51
CA VAL A 387 4.68 -2.73 -10.13
C VAL A 387 4.79 -2.65 -11.65
N LEU A 388 3.75 -2.20 -12.37
CA LEU A 388 3.79 -2.20 -13.84
C LEU A 388 4.74 -1.17 -14.43
N SER A 389 4.73 0.06 -13.91
CA SER A 389 5.64 1.12 -14.39
C SER A 389 7.11 0.69 -14.30
N PRO A 390 7.56 0.06 -13.19
CA PRO A 390 8.88 -0.54 -13.16
C PRO A 390 9.15 -1.64 -14.17
N LEU A 391 8.19 -2.56 -14.38
CA LEU A 391 8.35 -3.63 -15.37
C LEU A 391 8.41 -3.08 -16.79
N LEU A 392 7.53 -2.15 -17.15
CA LEU A 392 7.51 -1.49 -18.46
C LEU A 392 8.84 -0.78 -18.73
N ARG A 393 9.37 -0.03 -17.76
CA ARG A 393 10.67 0.66 -17.92
C ARG A 393 11.87 -0.27 -18.17
N VAL A 394 11.77 -1.56 -17.83
CA VAL A 394 12.88 -2.52 -18.02
C VAL A 394 12.65 -3.46 -19.19
N PHE A 395 11.46 -4.03 -19.31
CA PHE A 395 11.14 -4.98 -20.36
C PHE A 395 10.66 -4.29 -21.65
N VAL A 396 10.16 -3.06 -21.54
CA VAL A 396 9.63 -2.28 -22.67
C VAL A 396 10.08 -0.81 -22.58
N PRO A 397 11.40 -0.52 -22.51
CA PRO A 397 11.91 0.82 -22.25
C PRO A 397 11.53 1.86 -23.31
N ALA A 398 11.14 1.41 -24.52
CA ALA A 398 10.65 2.27 -25.60
C ALA A 398 9.17 2.69 -25.44
N SER A 399 8.46 2.19 -24.42
CA SER A 399 7.05 2.50 -24.21
C SER A 399 6.87 3.86 -23.52
N ASP A 400 6.17 4.78 -24.19
CA ASP A 400 5.79 6.09 -23.63
C ASP A 400 4.63 5.99 -22.62
N GLN A 401 4.05 4.79 -22.39
CA GLN A 401 2.89 4.60 -21.52
C GLN A 401 3.09 5.17 -20.11
N VAL A 402 4.28 5.01 -19.54
CA VAL A 402 4.56 5.54 -18.19
C VAL A 402 4.60 7.07 -18.18
N ALA A 403 5.14 7.68 -19.23
CA ALA A 403 5.20 9.14 -19.36
C ALA A 403 3.80 9.73 -19.58
N VAL A 404 2.98 9.10 -20.44
CA VAL A 404 1.58 9.48 -20.67
C VAL A 404 0.78 9.41 -19.38
N MET A 405 0.84 8.28 -18.68
CA MET A 405 0.17 8.09 -17.40
C MET A 405 0.60 9.14 -16.35
N GLU A 406 1.90 9.41 -16.24
CA GLU A 406 2.43 10.45 -15.35
C GLU A 406 1.90 11.84 -15.69
N ALA A 407 1.86 12.19 -16.98
CA ALA A 407 1.31 13.46 -17.46
C ALA A 407 -0.17 13.60 -17.11
N GLU A 408 -0.98 12.54 -17.29
CA GLU A 408 -2.40 12.54 -16.96
C GLU A 408 -2.64 12.68 -15.44
N LEU A 409 -1.91 11.93 -14.60
CA LEU A 409 -2.00 12.04 -13.15
C LEU A 409 -1.63 13.45 -12.65
N ARG A 410 -0.63 14.08 -13.27
CA ARG A 410 -0.24 15.47 -12.96
C ARG A 410 -1.29 16.46 -13.43
N ALA A 411 -1.82 16.29 -14.64
CA ALA A 411 -2.88 17.14 -15.19
C ALA A 411 -4.18 17.07 -14.37
N ALA A 412 -4.41 15.94 -13.70
CA ALA A 412 -5.50 15.75 -12.76
C ALA A 412 -5.15 16.13 -11.31
N LEU A 413 -3.92 16.56 -11.00
CA LEU A 413 -3.45 16.91 -9.65
C LEU A 413 -3.57 15.77 -8.63
N ILE A 414 -3.47 14.52 -9.09
CA ILE A 414 -3.50 13.32 -8.23
C ILE A 414 -2.16 12.56 -8.23
N TYR A 415 -1.16 13.04 -8.98
CA TYR A 415 0.17 12.45 -8.98
C TYR A 415 0.80 12.47 -7.58
N GLY A 416 1.25 11.30 -7.11
CA GLY A 416 1.80 11.13 -5.77
C GLY A 416 0.75 10.83 -4.67
N PHE A 417 -0.54 10.94 -4.98
CA PHE A 417 -1.61 10.45 -4.11
C PHE A 417 -1.97 9.02 -4.47
N PHE A 418 -2.28 8.21 -3.46
CA PHE A 418 -2.76 6.86 -3.71
C PHE A 418 -4.23 6.92 -4.08
N PRO A 419 -4.64 6.38 -5.24
CA PRO A 419 -6.06 6.24 -5.51
C PRO A 419 -6.65 5.27 -4.48
N SER A 420 -7.82 5.63 -3.95
CA SER A 420 -8.62 4.71 -3.15
C SER A 420 -9.07 3.52 -4.00
N ALA A 421 -9.63 2.50 -3.37
CA ALA A 421 -10.18 1.32 -4.05
C ALA A 421 -11.06 1.63 -5.26
N TRP A 422 -11.93 2.63 -5.11
CA TRP A 422 -12.90 3.01 -6.13
C TRP A 422 -12.28 3.86 -7.22
N ALA A 423 -11.39 4.79 -6.84
CA ALA A 423 -10.68 5.62 -7.79
C ALA A 423 -9.78 4.78 -8.70
N ALA A 424 -9.01 3.85 -8.13
CA ALA A 424 -8.12 2.99 -8.89
C ALA A 424 -8.89 2.15 -9.91
N ALA A 425 -9.92 1.44 -9.45
CA ALA A 425 -10.74 0.60 -10.31
C ALA A 425 -11.40 1.40 -11.46
N PHE A 426 -11.77 2.65 -11.20
CA PHE A 426 -12.36 3.53 -12.20
C PHE A 426 -11.33 4.09 -13.18
N ILE A 427 -10.15 4.52 -12.72
CA ILE A 427 -9.08 5.00 -13.61
C ILE A 427 -8.63 3.86 -14.52
N ASP A 428 -8.39 2.67 -13.97
CA ASP A 428 -7.76 1.57 -14.68
C ASP A 428 -8.69 0.88 -15.68
N PHE A 429 -9.97 0.76 -15.34
CA PHE A 429 -10.91 -0.05 -16.11
C PHE A 429 -12.20 0.68 -16.53
N GLY A 430 -12.28 1.99 -16.27
CA GLY A 430 -13.51 2.75 -16.45
C GLY A 430 -14.65 2.27 -15.53
N PHE A 431 -15.87 2.74 -15.80
CA PHE A 431 -17.03 2.39 -14.98
C PHE A 431 -17.35 0.89 -14.99
N ILE A 432 -17.38 0.27 -16.18
CA ILE A 432 -17.75 -1.15 -16.34
C ILE A 432 -16.73 -2.05 -15.63
N GLY A 433 -15.44 -1.80 -15.84
CA GLY A 433 -14.43 -2.61 -15.19
C GLY A 433 -14.33 -2.36 -13.69
N ALA A 434 -14.63 -1.15 -13.21
CA ALA A 434 -14.81 -0.91 -11.78
C ALA A 434 -15.95 -1.76 -11.19
N VAL A 435 -17.09 -1.88 -11.88
CA VAL A 435 -18.20 -2.77 -11.47
C VAL A 435 -17.73 -4.22 -11.41
N ILE A 436 -17.05 -4.72 -12.44
CA ILE A 436 -16.51 -6.09 -12.47
C ILE A 436 -15.54 -6.33 -11.32
N TYR A 437 -14.61 -5.41 -11.12
CA TYR A 437 -13.63 -5.46 -10.04
C TYR A 437 -14.27 -5.55 -8.66
N VAL A 438 -15.23 -4.68 -8.37
CA VAL A 438 -15.94 -4.64 -7.08
C VAL A 438 -16.77 -5.90 -6.88
N SER A 439 -17.36 -6.42 -7.96
CA SER A 439 -18.12 -7.66 -7.97
C SER A 439 -17.24 -8.86 -7.63
N ILE A 440 -16.08 -8.99 -8.29
CA ILE A 440 -15.10 -10.04 -7.99
C ILE A 440 -14.64 -9.91 -6.53
N TRP A 441 -14.35 -8.69 -6.08
CA TRP A 441 -13.89 -8.48 -4.71
C TRP A 441 -14.93 -8.82 -3.65
N GLY A 442 -16.19 -8.44 -3.87
CA GLY A 442 -17.32 -8.85 -3.05
C GLY A 442 -17.43 -10.38 -3.00
N ALA A 443 -17.39 -11.05 -4.16
CA ALA A 443 -17.48 -12.50 -4.23
C ALA A 443 -16.34 -13.21 -3.49
N VAL A 444 -15.09 -12.77 -3.68
CA VAL A 444 -13.92 -13.31 -2.97
C VAL A 444 -14.05 -13.08 -1.46
N ALA A 445 -14.54 -11.92 -1.02
CA ALA A 445 -14.77 -11.63 0.38
C ALA A 445 -15.82 -12.56 1.00
N GLY A 446 -16.94 -12.78 0.29
CA GLY A 446 -18.00 -13.71 0.69
C GLY A 446 -17.51 -15.15 0.80
N TRP A 447 -16.83 -15.61 -0.25
CA TRP A 447 -16.27 -16.95 -0.35
C TRP A 447 -15.24 -17.21 0.76
N SER A 448 -14.34 -16.26 1.00
CA SER A 448 -13.28 -16.38 2.01
C SER A 448 -13.85 -16.35 3.44
N ALA A 449 -14.86 -15.52 3.69
CA ALA A 449 -15.55 -15.46 4.98
C ALA A 449 -16.28 -16.77 5.30
N ALA A 450 -17.02 -17.31 4.32
CA ALA A 450 -17.70 -18.60 4.46
C ALA A 450 -16.68 -19.74 4.65
N GLY A 451 -15.66 -19.81 3.79
CA GLY A 451 -14.66 -20.84 3.84
C GLY A 451 -13.77 -20.82 5.07
N SER A 452 -13.47 -19.64 5.62
CA SER A 452 -12.70 -19.55 6.87
C SER A 452 -13.47 -20.12 8.07
N ARG A 453 -14.82 -20.01 8.05
CA ARG A 453 -15.70 -20.52 9.11
C ARG A 453 -15.97 -22.02 8.98
N TYR A 454 -16.27 -22.47 7.78
CA TYR A 454 -16.78 -23.84 7.56
C TYR A 454 -15.74 -24.82 7.02
N SER A 455 -14.57 -24.38 6.57
CA SER A 455 -13.56 -25.27 6.00
C SER A 455 -12.25 -25.33 6.79
N GLY A 456 -11.62 -26.52 6.75
CA GLY A 456 -10.25 -26.74 7.21
C GLY A 456 -9.18 -26.23 6.25
N ARG A 457 -9.55 -25.60 5.14
CA ARG A 457 -8.65 -25.13 4.08
C ARG A 457 -7.90 -23.86 4.48
N MET A 458 -6.70 -23.68 3.94
CA MET A 458 -5.87 -22.52 4.25
C MET A 458 -6.19 -21.33 3.33
N THR A 459 -6.49 -21.57 2.06
CA THR A 459 -6.75 -20.50 1.07
C THR A 459 -7.82 -19.51 1.53
N PRO A 460 -9.02 -19.95 1.99
CA PRO A 460 -10.04 -19.01 2.46
C PRO A 460 -9.58 -18.17 3.66
N ARG A 461 -8.71 -18.70 4.53
CA ARG A 461 -8.24 -18.02 5.73
C ARG A 461 -7.22 -16.94 5.39
N LEU A 462 -6.24 -17.27 4.54
CA LEU A 462 -5.26 -16.30 4.05
C LEU A 462 -5.95 -15.18 3.27
N LEU A 463 -6.86 -15.52 2.36
CA LEU A 463 -7.64 -14.54 1.61
C LEU A 463 -8.50 -13.68 2.52
N LEU A 464 -9.15 -14.25 3.54
CA LEU A 464 -9.95 -13.44 4.46
C LEU A 464 -9.09 -12.42 5.22
N VAL A 465 -7.89 -12.79 5.68
CA VAL A 465 -6.96 -11.84 6.34
C VAL A 465 -6.61 -10.70 5.39
N PHE A 466 -6.28 -11.01 4.13
CA PHE A 466 -5.97 -10.00 3.13
C PHE A 466 -7.19 -9.11 2.83
N VAL A 467 -8.38 -9.70 2.65
CA VAL A 467 -9.62 -8.96 2.39
C VAL A 467 -9.93 -7.97 3.50
N LEU A 468 -9.84 -8.40 4.76
CA LEU A 468 -10.11 -7.50 5.89
C LEU A 468 -9.05 -6.39 5.96
N ALA A 469 -7.78 -6.70 5.68
CA ALA A 469 -6.70 -5.72 5.69
C ALA A 469 -6.87 -4.68 4.57
N SER A 470 -7.26 -5.15 3.39
CA SER A 470 -7.47 -4.31 2.22
C SER A 470 -8.71 -3.42 2.38
N ILE A 471 -9.76 -3.90 3.06
CA ILE A 471 -10.93 -3.10 3.41
C ILE A 471 -10.53 -1.98 4.37
N LEU A 472 -9.75 -2.29 5.41
CA LEU A 472 -9.29 -1.28 6.37
C LEU A 472 -8.44 -0.20 5.70
N LEU A 473 -7.62 -0.59 4.73
CA LEU A 473 -6.77 0.33 3.97
C LEU A 473 -7.46 0.96 2.75
N SER A 474 -8.66 0.51 2.37
CA SER A 474 -9.38 0.97 1.17
C SER A 474 -9.58 2.49 1.02
N PRO A 475 -9.68 3.29 2.11
CA PRO A 475 -9.75 4.75 2.00
C PRO A 475 -8.41 5.40 1.62
N VAL A 476 -7.31 4.72 1.88
CA VAL A 476 -5.93 5.22 1.71
C VAL A 476 -5.24 4.55 0.53
N GLN A 477 -5.67 3.34 0.14
CA GLN A 477 -5.05 2.53 -0.91
C GLN A 477 -6.06 1.53 -1.48
N GLY A 478 -6.06 1.31 -2.80
CA GLY A 478 -6.89 0.27 -3.41
C GLY A 478 -6.53 -1.17 -2.99
N PRO A 479 -7.52 -2.07 -2.80
CA PRO A 479 -7.31 -3.39 -2.22
C PRO A 479 -6.57 -4.36 -3.16
N LEU A 480 -6.85 -4.28 -4.46
CA LEU A 480 -6.10 -4.97 -5.50
C LEU A 480 -5.18 -3.99 -6.23
N GLY A 481 -4.80 -2.91 -5.55
CA GLY A 481 -3.91 -1.99 -6.21
C GLY A 481 -2.65 -2.74 -6.63
N MET A 482 -2.26 -2.67 -7.90
CA MET A 482 -1.09 -3.27 -8.58
C MET A 482 0.23 -2.67 -8.03
N ALA A 483 0.29 -2.57 -6.71
CA ALA A 483 1.38 -2.26 -5.82
C ALA A 483 1.76 -3.52 -5.04
N ASN A 484 2.59 -3.36 -3.99
CA ASN A 484 3.02 -4.45 -3.11
C ASN A 484 1.86 -5.33 -2.58
N SER A 485 0.65 -4.78 -2.45
CA SER A 485 -0.56 -5.51 -2.06
C SER A 485 -0.94 -6.62 -3.05
N ALA A 486 -0.86 -6.38 -4.35
CA ALA A 486 -1.16 -7.39 -5.36
C ALA A 486 -0.17 -8.57 -5.30
N LEU A 487 1.12 -8.29 -5.14
CA LEU A 487 2.14 -9.33 -4.97
C LEU A 487 1.89 -10.14 -3.70
N VAL A 488 1.49 -9.50 -2.61
CA VAL A 488 1.11 -10.20 -1.37
C VAL A 488 -0.14 -11.07 -1.57
N LEU A 489 -1.16 -10.58 -2.29
CA LEU A 489 -2.35 -11.38 -2.63
C LEU A 489 -1.97 -12.61 -3.46
N ILE A 490 -1.17 -12.45 -4.50
CA ILE A 490 -0.70 -13.56 -5.36
C ILE A 490 0.09 -14.57 -4.52
N SER A 491 0.99 -14.11 -3.65
CA SER A 491 1.73 -14.99 -2.75
C SER A 491 0.81 -15.71 -1.77
N MET A 492 -0.24 -15.07 -1.25
CA MET A 492 -1.23 -15.70 -0.36
C MET A 492 -2.06 -16.75 -1.09
N LEU A 493 -2.48 -16.47 -2.32
CA LEU A 493 -3.17 -17.43 -3.20
C LEU A 493 -2.29 -18.63 -3.49
N ALA A 494 -1.06 -18.40 -3.96
CA ALA A 494 -0.11 -19.46 -4.27
C ALA A 494 0.16 -20.35 -3.03
N THR A 495 0.43 -19.74 -1.88
CA THR A 495 0.70 -20.48 -0.63
C THR A 495 -0.53 -21.26 -0.16
N GLY A 496 -1.72 -20.65 -0.22
CA GLY A 496 -2.98 -21.31 0.15
C GLY A 496 -3.26 -22.52 -0.74
N LEU A 497 -3.14 -22.34 -2.06
CA LEU A 497 -3.36 -23.40 -3.04
C LEU A 497 -2.36 -24.54 -2.86
N MET A 498 -1.07 -24.25 -2.63
CA MET A 498 -0.06 -25.28 -2.35
C MET A 498 -0.39 -26.12 -1.11
N LEU A 499 -0.98 -25.51 -0.08
CA LEU A 499 -1.41 -26.21 1.14
C LEU A 499 -2.70 -27.01 0.95
N ASP A 500 -3.59 -26.56 0.06
CA ASP A 500 -4.89 -27.18 -0.18
C ASP A 500 -4.87 -28.21 -1.32
N LEU A 501 -3.91 -28.16 -2.25
CA LEU A 501 -3.84 -29.03 -3.44
C LEU A 501 -3.75 -30.53 -3.12
N PRO A 502 -2.92 -30.98 -2.15
CA PRO A 502 -2.85 -32.42 -1.81
C PRO A 502 -4.21 -32.98 -1.39
N LYS A 503 -5.08 -32.15 -0.81
CA LYS A 503 -6.44 -32.55 -0.40
C LYS A 503 -7.40 -32.66 -1.57
N LEU A 504 -7.20 -31.89 -2.63
CA LEU A 504 -8.02 -31.95 -3.84
C LEU A 504 -7.73 -33.21 -4.65
N GLN A 505 -6.49 -33.70 -4.58
CA GLN A 505 -6.04 -34.92 -5.28
C GLN A 505 -6.47 -36.21 -4.57
N ALA A 506 -6.60 -36.20 -3.23
CA ALA A 506 -7.03 -37.33 -2.43
C ALA A 506 -8.55 -37.62 -2.51
N ARG A 507 -9.15 -37.56 -3.71
CA ARG A 507 -10.56 -37.94 -3.89
C ARG A 507 -10.74 -39.40 -3.47
N PRO A 508 -11.73 -39.71 -2.63
CA PRO A 508 -12.09 -41.09 -2.38
C PRO A 508 -12.57 -41.71 -3.71
N GLU A 509 -11.90 -42.77 -4.13
CA GLU A 509 -12.40 -43.68 -5.18
C GLU A 509 -13.70 -44.36 -4.74
#